data_AF-T1BXB3-F1
#
_entry.id   AF-T1BXB3-F1
#
_cell.length_a   1.000
_cell.length_b   1.000
_cell.length_c   1.000
_cell.angle_alpha   90.00
_cell.angle_beta   90.00
_cell.angle_gamma   90.00
#
_symmetry.space_group_name_H-M   'P 1'
#
loop_
_entity.id
_entity.type
_entity.pdbx_description
1 polymer ?
#
loop_
_entity_poly.entity_id
_entity_poly.type
_entity_poly.pdbx_seq_one_letter_code
_entity_poly.pdbx_strand_id
1 'polypeptide(L)'
;RVFGLKIRLVDAKLHEDSIHRGPAQTIPAARSGIYGAMCLGERMLLEPFQKVTVNVPQEVLAGATRELQRRRGEILDMTSVGDLQTVIAKVPVAEMFGFAS
;
A
#
# COMPACT_ATOMS: atom_id res chain seq x y z
N ARG A 1 -5.22 -8.64 -3.19
CA ARG A 1 -4.03 -9.35 -2.67
C ARG A 1 -3.84 -8.93 -1.21
N VAL A 2 -3.29 -9.80 -0.35
CA VAL A 2 -3.01 -9.49 1.06
C VAL A 2 -1.49 -9.40 1.21
N PHE A 3 -1.01 -8.45 2.02
CA PHE A 3 0.42 -8.25 2.28
C PHE A 3 0.67 -8.23 3.80
N GLY A 4 1.91 -8.54 4.22
CA GLY A 4 2.32 -8.42 5.62
C GLY A 4 1.71 -9.43 6.60
N LEU A 5 1.08 -10.51 6.11
CA LEU A 5 0.41 -11.48 6.97
C LEU A 5 1.33 -12.66 7.32
N LYS A 6 1.49 -12.95 8.61
CA LYS A 6 2.10 -14.18 9.12
C LYS A 6 1.01 -15.08 9.70
N ILE A 7 0.79 -16.23 9.07
CA ILE A 7 -0.20 -17.22 9.52
C ILE A 7 0.53 -18.35 10.25
N ARG A 8 0.03 -18.74 11.42
CA ARG A 8 0.55 -19.88 12.19
C ARG A 8 -0.61 -20.81 12.54
N LEU A 9 -0.53 -22.06 12.06
CA LEU A 9 -1.40 -23.13 12.56
C LEU A 9 -0.90 -23.52 13.95
N VAL A 10 -1.74 -23.34 14.96
CA VAL A 10 -1.39 -23.65 16.36
C VAL A 10 -1.87 -25.05 16.73
N ASP A 11 -3.07 -25.42 16.29
CA ASP A 11 -3.70 -26.72 16.51
C ASP A 11 -4.69 -27.02 15.38
N ALA A 12 -5.04 -28.29 15.20
CA ALA A 12 -6.02 -28.74 14.22
C ALA A 12 -6.70 -30.05 14.67
N LYS A 13 -8.03 -30.09 14.54
CA LYS A 13 -8.81 -31.32 14.69
C LYS A 13 -9.35 -31.75 13.33
N LEU A 14 -9.04 -32.98 12.94
CA LEU A 14 -9.45 -33.56 11.66
C LEU A 14 -10.29 -34.81 11.89
N HIS A 15 -11.23 -35.04 10.98
CA HIS A 15 -11.95 -36.31 10.93
C HIS A 15 -11.00 -37.43 10.48
N GLU A 16 -11.14 -38.63 11.03
CA GLU A 16 -10.26 -39.78 10.76
C GLU A 16 -10.35 -40.20 9.27
N ASP A 17 -11.58 -40.38 8.79
CA ASP A 17 -11.86 -40.75 7.40
C ASP A 17 -11.51 -39.64 6.41
N SER A 18 -10.76 -40.01 5.36
CA SER A 18 -10.29 -39.09 4.32
C SER A 18 -11.44 -38.45 3.52
N ILE A 19 -12.57 -39.14 3.36
CA ILE A 19 -13.75 -38.64 2.63
C ILE A 19 -14.37 -37.41 3.31
N HIS A 20 -14.19 -37.26 4.63
CA HIS A 20 -14.72 -36.15 5.42
C HIS A 20 -13.75 -34.96 5.56
N ARG A 21 -12.56 -35.04 4.95
CA ARG A 21 -11.51 -34.00 4.98
C ARG A 21 -10.93 -33.67 3.61
N GLY A 22 -11.76 -33.78 2.57
CA GLY A 22 -11.41 -33.36 1.23
C GLY A 22 -11.25 -31.83 1.10
N PRO A 23 -10.90 -31.34 -0.10
CA PRO A 23 -10.71 -29.92 -0.36
C PRO A 23 -11.95 -29.09 -0.06
N ALA A 24 -13.15 -29.64 -0.31
CA ALA A 24 -14.42 -28.97 -0.06
C ALA A 24 -14.67 -28.69 1.43
N GLN A 25 -14.08 -29.47 2.35
CA GLN A 25 -14.18 -29.22 3.79
C GLN A 25 -13.01 -28.39 4.33
N THR A 26 -11.77 -28.73 3.95
CA THR A 26 -10.56 -28.15 4.56
C THR A 26 -10.24 -26.74 4.07
N ILE A 27 -10.44 -26.46 2.77
CA ILE A 27 -10.18 -25.14 2.19
C ILE A 27 -11.08 -24.06 2.81
N PRO A 28 -12.42 -24.21 2.88
CA PRO A 28 -13.26 -23.18 3.51
C PRO A 28 -12.99 -23.06 5.01
N ALA A 29 -12.69 -24.16 5.72
CA ALA A 29 -12.33 -24.10 7.14
C ALA A 29 -11.08 -23.22 7.37
N ALA A 30 -9.99 -23.47 6.63
CA ALA A 30 -8.78 -22.67 6.71
C ALA A 30 -9.01 -21.23 6.25
N ARG A 31 -9.68 -21.04 5.10
CA ARG A 31 -9.95 -19.71 4.53
C ARG A 31 -10.79 -18.84 5.47
N SER A 32 -11.85 -19.38 6.02
CA SER A 32 -12.73 -18.66 6.96
C SER A 32 -12.02 -18.39 8.28
N GLY A 33 -11.22 -19.33 8.79
CA GLY A 33 -10.40 -19.13 9.98
C GLY A 33 -9.37 -18.00 9.80
N ILE A 34 -8.64 -17.99 8.69
CA ILE A 34 -7.69 -16.92 8.36
C ILE A 34 -8.42 -15.58 8.21
N TYR A 35 -9.56 -15.54 7.49
CA TYR A 35 -10.33 -14.32 7.31
C TYR A 35 -10.88 -13.76 8.63
N GLY A 36 -11.42 -14.64 9.49
CA GLY A 36 -11.87 -14.26 10.83
C GLY A 36 -10.73 -13.68 11.67
N ALA A 37 -9.56 -14.32 11.65
CA ALA A 37 -8.37 -13.81 12.32
C ALA A 37 -7.92 -12.44 11.76
N MET A 38 -8.02 -12.21 10.46
CA MET A 38 -7.73 -10.90 9.86
C MET A 38 -8.71 -9.81 10.32
N CYS A 39 -9.99 -10.13 10.50
CA CYS A 39 -10.97 -9.17 11.03
C CYS A 39 -10.67 -8.80 12.49
N LEU A 40 -10.28 -9.79 13.31
CA LEU A 40 -9.87 -9.55 14.70
C LEU A 40 -8.53 -8.80 14.79
N GLY A 41 -7.63 -9.02 13.83
CA GLY A 41 -6.36 -8.31 13.70
C GLY A 41 -6.45 -6.97 12.98
N GLU A 42 -7.63 -6.32 12.97
CA GLU A 42 -7.85 -4.97 12.45
C GLU A 42 -7.30 -4.74 11.03
N ARG A 43 -7.62 -5.65 10.11
CA ARG A 43 -7.20 -5.53 8.70
C ARG A 43 -7.54 -4.14 8.12
N MET A 44 -6.62 -3.61 7.32
CA MET A 44 -6.77 -2.32 6.65
C MET A 44 -6.50 -2.42 5.14
N LEU A 45 -7.00 -1.43 4.39
CA LEU A 45 -6.64 -1.27 2.98
C LEU A 45 -5.30 -0.54 2.86
N LEU A 46 -4.51 -0.96 1.89
CA LEU A 46 -3.27 -0.29 1.50
C LEU A 46 -3.45 0.31 0.11
N GLU A 47 -3.07 1.57 -0.06
CA GLU A 47 -2.99 2.21 -1.37
C GLU A 47 -1.52 2.28 -1.85
N PRO A 48 -1.25 2.19 -3.15
CA PRO A 48 0.11 2.32 -3.69
C PRO A 48 0.54 3.79 -3.72
N PHE A 49 1.83 4.02 -3.46
CA PHE A 49 2.48 5.34 -3.54
C PHE A 49 3.56 5.34 -4.61
N GLN A 50 3.73 6.47 -5.29
CA GLN A 50 4.84 6.75 -6.19
C GLN A 50 5.82 7.73 -5.55
N LYS A 51 7.12 7.47 -5.72
CA LYS A 51 8.17 8.45 -5.43
C LYS A 51 8.32 9.35 -6.66
N VAL A 52 7.90 10.60 -6.53
CA VAL A 52 7.94 11.61 -7.59
C VAL A 52 9.14 12.50 -7.35
N THR A 53 9.89 12.79 -8.42
CA THR A 53 11.00 13.75 -8.40
C THR A 53 10.69 14.84 -9.41
N VAL A 54 10.65 16.09 -8.98
CA VAL A 54 10.33 17.24 -9.81
C VAL A 54 11.49 18.23 -9.76
N ASN A 55 12.01 18.59 -10.92
CA ASN A 55 13.07 19.60 -11.07
C ASN A 55 12.45 20.87 -11.62
N VAL A 56 12.59 21.97 -10.89
CA VAL A 56 12.00 23.25 -11.26
C VAL A 56 12.93 24.42 -10.93
N PRO A 57 12.86 25.54 -11.66
CA PRO A 57 13.51 26.78 -11.25
C PRO A 57 12.99 27.26 -9.88
N GLN A 58 13.83 27.99 -9.13
CA GLN A 58 13.46 28.50 -7.80
C GLN A 58 12.17 29.34 -7.80
N GLU A 59 11.90 30.07 -8.87
CA GLU A 59 10.73 30.95 -9.02
C GLU A 59 9.38 30.21 -8.94
N VAL A 60 9.34 28.95 -9.41
CA VAL A 60 8.12 28.14 -9.48
C VAL A 60 8.07 27.02 -8.43
N LEU A 61 9.08 26.94 -7.56
CA LEU A 61 9.17 25.95 -6.48
C LEU A 61 7.92 25.92 -5.60
N ALA A 62 7.40 27.09 -5.24
CA ALA A 62 6.19 27.20 -4.44
C ALA A 62 4.96 26.60 -5.15
N GLY A 63 4.85 26.80 -6.46
CA GLY A 63 3.79 26.22 -7.28
C GLY A 63 3.89 24.69 -7.36
N ALA A 64 5.09 24.16 -7.64
CA ALA A 64 5.33 22.73 -7.70
C ALA A 64 5.04 22.02 -6.36
N THR A 65 5.49 22.61 -5.27
CA THR A 65 5.26 22.08 -3.91
C THR A 65 3.76 22.08 -3.58
N ARG A 66 3.05 23.15 -3.92
CA ARG A 66 1.60 23.25 -3.71
C ARG A 66 0.83 22.20 -4.50
N GLU A 67 1.22 21.92 -5.74
CA GLU A 67 0.55 20.91 -6.58
C GLU A 67 0.73 19.50 -6.01
N LEU A 68 1.93 19.16 -5.54
CA LEU A 68 2.19 17.88 -4.87
C LEU A 68 1.36 17.74 -3.58
N GLN A 69 1.30 18.79 -2.75
CA GLN A 69 0.50 18.77 -1.51
C GLN A 69 -1.00 18.67 -1.78
N ARG A 70 -1.52 19.31 -2.82
CA ARG A 70 -2.93 19.20 -3.24
C ARG A 70 -3.33 17.76 -3.55
N ARG A 71 -2.39 16.95 -4.01
CA ARG A 71 -2.55 15.53 -4.36
C ARG A 71 -2.24 14.58 -3.19
N ARG A 72 -2.38 15.04 -1.94
CA ARG A 72 -2.00 14.29 -0.72
C ARG A 72 -0.52 13.86 -0.71
N GLY A 73 0.34 14.58 -1.43
CA GLY A 73 1.77 14.32 -1.49
C GLY A 73 2.49 14.79 -0.22
N GLU A 74 3.41 13.97 0.26
CA GLU A 74 4.33 14.30 1.35
C GLU A 74 5.72 14.55 0.76
N ILE A 75 6.29 15.73 1.03
CA ILE A 75 7.65 16.07 0.62
C ILE A 75 8.63 15.29 1.48
N LEU A 76 9.50 14.52 0.85
CA LEU A 76 10.51 13.71 1.52
C LEU A 76 11.85 14.44 1.59
N ASP A 77 12.21 15.14 0.52
CA ASP A 77 13.50 15.81 0.41
C ASP A 77 13.43 16.97 -0.60
N MET A 78 14.32 17.94 -0.43
CA MET A 78 14.47 19.08 -1.33
C MET A 78 15.96 19.45 -1.44
N THR A 79 16.49 19.45 -2.66
CA THR A 79 17.90 19.73 -2.93
C THR A 79 18.07 20.78 -4.02
N SER A 80 19.11 21.61 -3.91
CA SER A 80 19.40 22.67 -4.87
C SER A 80 20.63 22.30 -5.70
N VAL A 81 20.53 22.40 -7.02
CA VAL A 81 21.65 22.18 -7.96
C VAL A 81 21.72 23.37 -8.91
N GLY A 82 22.64 24.31 -8.64
CA GLY A 82 22.68 25.60 -9.35
C GLY A 82 21.37 26.37 -9.14
N ASP A 83 20.76 26.83 -10.24
CA ASP A 83 19.49 27.57 -10.24
C ASP A 83 18.25 26.67 -10.21
N LEU A 84 18.42 25.34 -10.22
CA LEU A 84 17.34 24.36 -10.16
C LEU A 84 17.14 23.82 -8.75
N GLN A 85 15.88 23.67 -8.38
CA GLN A 85 15.41 23.00 -7.17
C GLN A 85 14.82 21.64 -7.53
N THR A 86 15.31 20.60 -6.89
CA THR A 86 14.82 19.22 -6.99
C THR A 86 13.95 18.91 -5.77
N VAL A 87 12.69 18.59 -5.99
CA VAL A 87 11.74 18.19 -4.93
C VAL A 87 11.42 16.71 -5.09
N ILE A 88 11.65 15.94 -4.02
CA ILE A 88 11.30 14.53 -3.95
C ILE A 88 10.10 14.37 -3.01
N ALA A 89 9.04 13.74 -3.49
CA ALA A 89 7.82 13.51 -2.73
C ALA A 89 7.32 12.06 -2.87
N LYS A 90 6.57 11.58 -1.88
CA LYS A 90 5.71 10.39 -2.04
C LYS A 90 4.27 10.84 -2.24
N VAL A 91 3.62 10.33 -3.28
CA VAL A 91 2.24 10.72 -3.64
C VAL A 91 1.41 9.46 -3.89
N PRO A 92 0.16 9.37 -3.39
CA PRO A 92 -0.71 8.25 -3.71
C PRO A 92 -0.96 8.18 -5.23
N VAL A 93 -0.85 6.99 -5.81
CA VAL A 93 -1.02 6.81 -7.28
C VAL A 93 -2.39 7.25 -7.77
N ALA A 94 -3.42 7.07 -6.94
CA ALA A 94 -4.78 7.51 -7.24
C ALA A 94 -4.89 9.02 -7.51
N GLU A 95 -4.01 9.83 -6.92
CA GLU A 95 -4.00 11.29 -7.07
C GLU A 95 -3.10 11.76 -8.23
N MET A 96 -2.39 10.85 -8.91
CA MET A 96 -1.41 11.18 -9.95
C MET A 96 -1.99 11.28 -11.36
N PHE A 97 -3.27 10.94 -11.55
CA PHE A 97 -3.93 11.11 -12.85
C PHE A 97 -3.98 12.60 -13.23
N GLY A 98 -3.61 12.91 -14.47
CA GLY A 98 -3.53 14.28 -14.97
C GLY A 98 -2.42 15.12 -14.33
N PHE A 99 -1.36 14.49 -13.78
CA PHE A 99 -0.23 15.22 -13.19
C PHE A 99 0.64 15.94 -14.24
N ALA A 100 0.73 15.41 -15.46
CA ALA A 100 1.56 15.98 -16.53
C ALA A 100 0.90 17.14 -17.30
N SER A 101 -0.39 17.41 -17.03
CA SER A 101 -1.21 18.40 -17.74
C SER A 101 -1.23 19.76 -17.06
#